data_AF-A0A4R4TCL0-F1
#
_entry.id   AF-A0A4R4TCL0-F1
#
_cell.length_a   1.000
_cell.length_b   1.000
_cell.length_c   1.000
_cell.angle_alpha   90.00
_cell.angle_beta   90.00
_cell.angle_gamma   90.00
#
_symmetry.space_group_name_H-M   'P 1'
#
loop_
_entity.id
_entity.type
_entity.pdbx_description
1 polymer ?
#
loop_
_entity_poly.entity_id
_entity_poly.type
_entity_poly.pdbx_seq_one_letter_code
_entity_poly.pdbx_strand_id
1 'polypeptide(L)'
;MATDRSDLDVFVVLADTRMHGSQTSLSTTIDETVVAISDLERIPPFGTNGWWFRWSFAWAPVLFDRTEGRLASALRRQATVTADEAESILVQHVRLDGWLNYAYRALKNHRDGRPLERRLDAAESVPWLLDVIFTLEGRVRPYHKYLPWELRRHPLLHWRAEELLALLTATLDGDPSAIRTTFERIETLCVAFDSGRAEPVLKPIIDGWGEELQLLRN
;
A
#
# COMPACT_ATOMS: atom_id res chain seq x y z
N MET A 1 -8.79 13.77 6.18
CA MET A 1 -8.77 15.15 6.74
C MET A 1 -9.92 15.23 7.72
N ALA A 2 -9.71 15.79 8.92
CA ALA A 2 -10.76 15.88 9.94
C ALA A 2 -11.90 16.80 9.48
N THR A 3 -13.12 16.44 9.85
CA THR A 3 -14.36 17.20 9.61
C THR A 3 -15.13 17.31 10.91
N ASP A 4 -16.21 18.07 10.95
CA ASP A 4 -17.08 18.15 12.13
C ASP A 4 -17.76 16.82 12.49
N ARG A 5 -17.68 15.81 11.60
CA ARG A 5 -18.16 14.43 11.84
C ARG A 5 -17.05 13.45 12.18
N SER A 6 -15.81 13.93 12.32
CA SER A 6 -14.67 13.09 12.67
C SER A 6 -14.54 12.99 14.18
N ASP A 7 -14.29 11.77 14.63
CA ASP A 7 -13.82 11.41 15.97
C ASP A 7 -12.28 11.41 16.02
N LEU A 8 -11.76 11.14 17.22
CA LEU A 8 -10.34 10.90 17.48
C LEU A 8 -10.11 9.43 17.83
N ASP A 9 -9.37 8.73 16.98
CA ASP A 9 -8.83 7.42 17.28
C ASP A 9 -7.67 7.55 18.28
N VAL A 10 -7.78 6.96 19.46
CA VAL A 10 -6.75 7.00 20.51
C VAL A 10 -6.31 5.58 20.87
N PHE A 11 -5.02 5.31 20.74
CA PHE A 11 -4.43 4.03 21.12
C PHE A 11 -3.83 4.08 22.52
N VAL A 12 -4.31 3.22 23.41
CA VAL A 12 -3.72 3.01 24.74
C VAL A 12 -2.93 1.72 24.73
N VAL A 13 -1.60 1.88 24.72
CA VAL A 13 -0.68 0.73 24.66
C VAL A 13 -0.31 0.29 26.07
N LEU A 14 -0.62 -0.97 26.40
CA LEU A 14 -0.33 -1.56 27.70
C LEU A 14 0.70 -2.68 27.59
N ALA A 15 1.38 -2.96 28.71
CA ALA A 15 2.09 -4.23 28.87
C ALA A 15 1.09 -5.39 28.86
N ASP A 16 1.49 -6.54 28.31
CA ASP A 16 0.66 -7.75 28.20
C ASP A 16 -0.02 -8.15 29.53
N THR A 17 0.72 -8.03 30.63
CA THR A 17 0.23 -8.36 31.98
C THR A 17 -0.90 -7.46 32.47
N ARG A 18 -1.08 -6.28 31.86
CA ARG A 18 -2.11 -5.29 32.20
C ARG A 18 -3.29 -5.25 31.24
N MET A 19 -3.31 -6.13 30.23
CA MET A 19 -4.43 -6.22 29.29
C MET A 19 -5.71 -6.72 29.95
N HIS A 20 -5.59 -7.61 30.93
CA HIS A 20 -6.73 -8.22 31.63
C HIS A 20 -7.51 -7.17 32.44
N GLY A 21 -8.79 -7.00 32.10
CA GLY A 21 -9.68 -6.04 32.77
C GLY A 21 -9.57 -4.60 32.26
N SER A 22 -8.82 -4.35 31.19
CA SER A 22 -8.85 -3.06 30.50
C SER A 22 -10.23 -2.84 29.85
N GLN A 23 -10.73 -1.60 29.94
CA GLN A 23 -11.96 -1.15 29.31
C GLN A 23 -11.61 0.00 28.38
N THR A 24 -12.25 0.04 27.22
CA THR A 24 -12.13 1.16 26.29
C THR A 24 -13.15 2.23 26.65
N SER A 25 -12.74 3.50 26.57
CA SER A 25 -13.68 4.62 26.63
C SER A 25 -14.19 4.91 25.22
N LEU A 26 -15.50 4.75 25.01
CA LEU A 26 -16.14 5.10 23.75
C LEU A 26 -17.03 6.32 23.94
N SER A 27 -16.81 7.34 23.12
CA SER A 27 -17.66 8.54 23.07
C SER A 27 -17.84 9.00 21.63
N THR A 28 -18.71 9.98 21.40
CA THR A 28 -18.89 10.59 20.06
C THR A 28 -17.67 11.38 19.58
N THR A 29 -16.65 11.57 20.43
CA THR A 29 -15.47 12.39 20.14
C THR A 29 -14.17 11.60 20.20
N ILE A 30 -14.15 10.47 20.91
CA ILE A 30 -12.97 9.64 21.14
C ILE A 30 -13.39 8.18 20.97
N ASP A 31 -12.69 7.48 20.09
CA ASP A 31 -12.69 6.03 19.97
C ASP A 31 -11.37 5.48 20.53
N GLU A 32 -11.43 4.93 21.76
CA GLU A 32 -10.25 4.38 22.43
C GLU A 32 -10.06 2.90 22.06
N THR A 33 -8.86 2.57 21.58
CA THR A 33 -8.43 1.18 21.34
C THR A 33 -7.28 0.82 22.27
N VAL A 34 -7.49 -0.17 23.14
CA VAL A 34 -6.43 -0.72 23.99
C VAL A 34 -5.69 -1.83 23.24
N VAL A 35 -4.37 -1.75 23.16
CA VAL A 35 -3.52 -2.77 22.49
C VAL A 35 -2.35 -3.18 23.38
N ALA A 36 -1.93 -4.44 23.28
CA ALA A 36 -0.71 -4.89 23.92
C ALA A 36 0.51 -4.40 23.12
N ILE A 37 1.60 -4.04 23.81
CA ILE A 37 2.85 -3.69 23.13
C ILE A 37 3.39 -4.84 22.29
N SER A 38 3.23 -6.10 22.73
CA SER A 38 3.67 -7.27 21.98
C SER A 38 2.92 -7.45 20.65
N ASP A 39 1.66 -7.02 20.58
CA ASP A 39 0.88 -7.04 19.34
C ASP A 39 1.37 -5.97 18.35
N LEU A 40 1.85 -4.83 18.84
CA LEU A 40 2.51 -3.82 18.00
C LEU A 40 3.90 -4.26 17.54
N GLU A 41 4.60 -5.06 18.33
CA GLU A 41 5.90 -5.62 17.94
C GLU A 41 5.80 -6.78 16.96
N ARG A 42 4.65 -7.48 16.94
CA ARG A 42 4.38 -8.54 15.98
C ARG A 42 3.84 -7.94 14.69
N ILE A 43 4.64 -8.02 13.63
CA ILE A 43 4.21 -7.54 12.32
C ILE A 43 3.26 -8.56 11.69
N PRO A 44 1.99 -8.19 11.44
CA PRO A 44 1.05 -9.10 10.79
C PRO A 44 1.55 -9.39 9.36
N PRO A 45 1.49 -10.64 8.88
CA PRO A 45 1.78 -10.95 7.48
C PRO A 45 0.79 -10.29 6.52
N PHE A 46 1.23 -10.03 5.30
CA PHE A 46 0.36 -9.49 4.26
C PHE A 46 -0.86 -10.40 4.01
N GLY A 47 -2.02 -9.80 3.78
CA GLY A 47 -3.28 -10.54 3.57
C GLY A 47 -3.97 -11.07 4.83
N THR A 48 -3.39 -10.87 6.02
CA THR A 48 -4.06 -11.17 7.29
C THR A 48 -4.89 -10.00 7.79
N ASN A 49 -5.83 -10.26 8.71
CA ASN A 49 -6.72 -9.23 9.28
C ASN A 49 -5.97 -8.06 9.96
N GLY A 50 -4.72 -8.24 10.39
CA GLY A 50 -3.93 -7.15 10.99
C GLY A 50 -3.21 -6.26 9.98
N TRP A 51 -3.00 -6.73 8.74
CA TRP A 51 -2.14 -6.05 7.77
C TRP A 51 -2.59 -4.62 7.46
N TRP A 52 -3.87 -4.46 7.15
CA TRP A 52 -4.42 -3.16 6.75
C TRP A 52 -4.42 -2.16 7.91
N PHE A 53 -4.44 -2.64 9.15
CA PHE A 53 -4.45 -1.81 10.35
C PHE A 53 -3.10 -1.13 10.63
N ARG A 54 -2.02 -1.66 10.05
CA ARG A 54 -0.66 -1.12 10.19
C ARG A 54 -0.58 0.36 9.84
N TRP A 55 -1.33 0.83 8.84
CA TRP A 55 -1.29 2.24 8.42
C TRP A 55 -1.82 3.20 9.48
N SER A 56 -2.70 2.77 10.39
CA SER A 56 -3.19 3.58 11.51
C SER A 56 -2.05 4.13 12.38
N PHE A 57 -0.89 3.47 12.38
CA PHE A 57 0.29 3.86 13.14
C PHE A 57 1.28 4.72 12.36
N ALA A 58 1.11 4.87 11.03
CA ALA A 58 2.13 5.48 10.17
C ALA A 58 2.45 6.93 10.55
N TRP A 59 1.42 7.67 10.96
CA TRP A 59 1.51 9.10 11.27
C TRP A 59 0.87 9.45 12.62
N ALA A 60 0.59 8.44 13.44
CA ALA A 60 0.04 8.64 14.78
C ALA A 60 1.12 9.25 15.69
N PRO A 61 0.90 10.45 16.27
CA PRO A 61 1.85 11.04 17.20
C PRO A 61 1.87 10.27 18.52
N VAL A 62 3.06 10.00 19.05
CA VAL A 62 3.22 9.47 20.40
C VAL A 62 3.03 10.62 21.39
N LEU A 63 1.90 10.62 22.10
CA LEU A 63 1.58 11.65 23.09
C LEU A 63 2.30 11.41 24.42
N PHE A 64 2.53 10.15 24.77
CA PHE A 64 3.16 9.73 26.03
C PHE A 64 3.80 8.35 25.89
N ASP A 65 5.04 8.17 26.38
CA ASP A 65 5.76 6.89 26.31
C ASP A 65 6.59 6.65 27.59
N ARG A 66 6.34 5.50 28.26
CA ARG A 66 7.13 5.02 29.42
C ARG A 66 8.03 3.84 29.08
N THR A 67 8.13 3.49 27.82
CA THR A 67 8.84 2.31 27.32
C THR A 67 10.25 2.65 26.82
N GLU A 68 10.71 3.88 27.09
CA GLU A 68 12.03 4.37 26.70
C GLU A 68 12.28 4.24 25.18
N GLY A 69 11.24 4.50 24.37
CA GLY A 69 11.32 4.51 22.91
C GLY A 69 11.00 3.16 22.24
N ARG A 70 10.77 2.10 22.99
CA ARG A 70 10.34 0.78 22.46
C ARG A 70 9.02 0.90 21.68
N LEU A 71 8.05 1.65 22.21
CA LEU A 71 6.78 1.93 21.52
C LEU A 71 7.01 2.65 20.19
N ALA A 72 7.79 3.73 20.19
CA ALA A 72 8.08 4.48 18.97
C ALA A 72 8.76 3.60 17.90
N SER A 73 9.65 2.68 18.32
CA SER A 73 10.27 1.69 17.43
C SER A 73 9.24 0.72 16.83
N ALA A 74 8.35 0.18 17.66
CA ALA A 74 7.29 -0.73 17.22
C ALA A 74 6.34 -0.05 16.22
N LEU A 75 5.89 1.17 16.49
CA LEU A 75 5.03 1.94 15.59
C LEU A 75 5.73 2.23 14.25
N ARG A 76 7.01 2.63 14.29
CA ARG A 76 7.79 2.82 13.06
C ARG A 76 7.85 1.54 12.24
N ARG A 77 8.09 0.39 12.89
CA ARG A 77 8.13 -0.89 12.17
C ARG A 77 6.76 -1.23 11.58
N GLN A 78 5.67 -0.97 12.29
CA GLN A 78 4.32 -1.14 11.73
C GLN A 78 4.10 -0.25 10.50
N ALA A 79 4.65 0.96 10.46
CA ALA A 79 4.49 1.91 9.36
C ALA A 79 5.30 1.61 8.08
N THR A 80 6.35 0.79 8.19
CA THR A 80 7.33 0.57 7.11
C THR A 80 7.32 -0.85 6.58
N VAL A 81 7.59 -1.02 5.29
CA VAL A 81 7.76 -2.32 4.65
C VAL A 81 9.25 -2.57 4.42
N THR A 82 9.79 -3.70 4.89
CA THR A 82 11.18 -4.10 4.61
C THR A 82 11.33 -4.78 3.26
N ALA A 83 12.56 -4.97 2.81
CA ALA A 83 12.84 -5.72 1.58
C ALA A 83 12.25 -7.15 1.59
N ASP A 84 12.35 -7.87 2.71
CA ASP A 84 11.77 -9.22 2.84
C ASP A 84 10.23 -9.20 2.81
N GLU A 85 9.62 -8.22 3.49
CA GLU A 85 8.17 -8.02 3.42
C GLU A 85 7.75 -7.64 2.00
N ALA A 86 8.51 -6.78 1.33
CA ALA A 86 8.26 -6.36 -0.05
C ALA A 86 8.33 -7.54 -1.03
N GLU A 87 9.34 -8.40 -0.91
CA GLU A 87 9.42 -9.62 -1.71
C GLU A 87 8.21 -10.52 -1.46
N SER A 88 7.84 -10.75 -0.19
CA SER A 88 6.66 -11.56 0.14
C SER A 88 5.38 -10.97 -0.49
N ILE A 89 5.18 -9.66 -0.42
CA ILE A 89 4.00 -9.00 -0.99
C ILE A 89 3.99 -9.08 -2.52
N LEU A 90 5.09 -8.68 -3.16
CA LEU A 90 5.16 -8.52 -4.61
C LEU A 90 5.21 -9.88 -5.33
N VAL A 91 5.92 -10.85 -4.75
CA VAL A 91 6.19 -12.16 -5.34
C VAL A 91 5.25 -13.22 -4.77
N GLN A 92 5.32 -13.51 -3.47
CA GLN A 92 4.60 -14.65 -2.87
C GLN A 92 3.08 -14.42 -2.83
N HIS A 93 2.66 -13.18 -2.57
CA HIS A 93 1.27 -12.75 -2.64
C HIS A 93 0.88 -12.18 -4.02
N VAL A 94 1.75 -12.37 -5.03
CA VAL A 94 1.50 -12.12 -6.45
C VAL A 94 0.95 -10.72 -6.76
N ARG A 95 1.31 -9.70 -5.96
CA ARG A 95 0.78 -8.34 -6.18
C ARG A 95 1.31 -7.71 -7.45
N LEU A 96 2.57 -7.98 -7.81
CA LEU A 96 3.12 -7.50 -9.08
C LEU A 96 2.45 -8.18 -10.27
N ASP A 97 2.45 -9.52 -10.30
CA ASP A 97 1.87 -10.30 -11.40
C ASP A 97 0.35 -10.06 -11.55
N GLY A 98 -0.37 -9.99 -10.43
CA GLY A 98 -1.81 -9.70 -10.43
C GLY A 98 -2.13 -8.31 -10.99
N TRP A 99 -1.32 -7.29 -10.66
CA TRP A 99 -1.49 -5.97 -11.28
C TRP A 99 -1.21 -6.01 -12.79
N LEU A 100 -0.11 -6.64 -13.21
CA LEU A 100 0.21 -6.82 -14.64
C LEU A 100 -0.93 -7.51 -15.39
N ASN A 101 -1.57 -8.51 -14.78
CA ASN A 101 -2.71 -9.20 -15.35
C ASN A 101 -3.91 -8.30 -15.61
N TYR A 102 -4.35 -7.53 -14.61
CA TYR A 102 -5.48 -6.61 -14.80
C TYR A 102 -5.15 -5.45 -15.74
N ALA A 103 -3.92 -4.92 -15.69
CA ALA A 103 -3.45 -3.90 -16.62
C ALA A 103 -3.44 -4.41 -18.07
N TYR A 104 -2.89 -5.61 -18.31
CA TYR A 104 -2.93 -6.27 -19.61
C TYR A 104 -4.36 -6.51 -20.09
N ARG A 105 -5.26 -7.02 -19.22
CA ARG A 105 -6.68 -7.25 -19.58
C ARG A 105 -7.38 -5.97 -19.99
N ALA A 106 -7.16 -4.87 -19.28
CA ALA A 106 -7.69 -3.56 -19.65
C ALA A 106 -7.19 -3.12 -21.04
N LEU A 107 -5.88 -3.23 -21.30
CA LEU A 107 -5.28 -2.87 -22.60
C LEU A 107 -5.72 -3.79 -23.74
N LYS A 108 -5.89 -5.09 -23.47
CA LYS A 108 -6.45 -6.06 -24.40
C LYS A 108 -7.89 -5.70 -24.77
N ASN A 109 -8.72 -5.37 -23.78
CA ASN A 109 -10.09 -4.92 -24.01
C ASN A 109 -10.14 -3.59 -24.76
N HIS A 110 -9.18 -2.68 -24.53
CA HIS A 110 -9.04 -1.48 -25.34
C HIS A 110 -8.76 -1.80 -26.82
N ARG A 111 -7.76 -2.65 -27.10
CA ARG A 111 -7.41 -3.11 -28.45
C ARG A 111 -8.61 -3.74 -29.15
N ASP A 112 -9.41 -4.51 -28.41
CA ASP A 112 -10.55 -5.26 -28.93
C ASP A 112 -11.86 -4.42 -29.00
N GLY A 113 -11.82 -3.12 -28.66
CA GLY A 113 -12.97 -2.23 -28.77
C GLY A 113 -14.07 -2.48 -27.71
N ARG A 114 -13.68 -2.93 -26.51
CA ARG A 114 -14.56 -3.30 -25.38
C ARG A 114 -14.50 -2.26 -24.25
N PRO A 115 -15.21 -1.12 -24.36
CA PRO A 115 -15.00 0.02 -23.47
C PRO A 115 -15.46 -0.24 -22.02
N LEU A 116 -16.51 -1.02 -21.81
CA LEU A 116 -17.01 -1.33 -20.47
C LEU A 116 -16.04 -2.28 -19.76
N GLU A 117 -15.67 -3.38 -20.41
CA GLU A 117 -14.75 -4.38 -19.87
C GLU A 117 -13.38 -3.78 -19.59
N ARG A 118 -12.88 -2.90 -20.47
CA ARG A 118 -11.66 -2.11 -20.23
C ARG A 118 -11.75 -1.33 -18.92
N ARG A 119 -12.85 -0.60 -18.68
CA ARG A 119 -13.02 0.22 -17.46
C ARG A 119 -13.12 -0.64 -16.21
N LEU A 120 -13.83 -1.77 -16.30
CA LEU A 120 -13.95 -2.71 -15.18
C LEU A 120 -12.59 -3.31 -14.81
N ASP A 121 -11.83 -3.81 -15.78
CA ASP A 121 -10.49 -4.36 -15.52
C ASP A 121 -9.51 -3.28 -15.04
N ALA A 122 -9.59 -2.06 -15.58
CA ALA A 122 -8.74 -0.96 -15.12
C ALA A 122 -9.07 -0.55 -13.68
N ALA A 123 -10.35 -0.48 -13.30
CA ALA A 123 -10.76 -0.20 -11.94
C ALA A 123 -10.34 -1.32 -10.96
N GLU A 124 -10.51 -2.58 -11.37
CA GLU A 124 -10.07 -3.75 -10.60
C GLU A 124 -8.55 -3.78 -10.41
N SER A 125 -7.77 -3.20 -11.34
CA SER A 125 -6.30 -3.12 -11.23
C SER A 125 -5.80 -2.20 -10.11
N VAL A 126 -6.58 -1.17 -9.73
CA VAL A 126 -6.11 -0.09 -8.85
C VAL A 126 -5.70 -0.58 -7.44
N PRO A 127 -6.46 -1.49 -6.78
CA PRO A 127 -6.01 -2.04 -5.52
C PRO A 127 -4.68 -2.78 -5.59
N TRP A 128 -4.42 -3.51 -6.68
CA TRP A 128 -3.16 -4.21 -6.89
C TRP A 128 -2.02 -3.23 -7.13
N LEU A 129 -2.24 -2.24 -7.99
CA LEU A 129 -1.28 -1.18 -8.28
C LEU A 129 -0.84 -0.43 -7.01
N LEU A 130 -1.79 -0.07 -6.15
CA LEU A 130 -1.48 0.65 -4.92
C LEU A 130 -0.65 -0.21 -3.95
N ASP A 131 -0.90 -1.51 -3.88
CA ASP A 131 -0.06 -2.42 -3.09
C ASP A 131 1.37 -2.46 -3.67
N VAL A 132 1.52 -2.52 -5.00
CA VAL A 132 2.84 -2.49 -5.66
C VAL A 132 3.58 -1.18 -5.39
N ILE A 133 2.96 -0.02 -5.63
CA ILE A 133 3.58 1.30 -5.46
C ILE A 133 4.07 1.49 -4.03
N PHE A 134 3.20 1.31 -3.04
CA PHE A 134 3.56 1.57 -1.65
C PHE A 134 4.61 0.58 -1.15
N THR A 135 4.56 -0.67 -1.59
CA THR A 135 5.56 -1.69 -1.25
C THR A 135 6.94 -1.36 -1.81
N LEU A 136 7.05 -0.95 -3.08
CA LEU A 136 8.32 -0.51 -3.68
C LEU A 136 8.88 0.75 -3.02
N GLU A 137 8.02 1.56 -2.42
CA GLU A 137 8.38 2.76 -1.63
C GLU A 137 8.66 2.46 -0.16
N GLY A 138 8.65 1.18 0.26
CA GLY A 138 8.94 0.76 1.64
C GLY A 138 7.88 1.20 2.65
N ARG A 139 6.63 1.41 2.21
CA ARG A 139 5.54 1.96 3.03
C ARG A 139 4.31 1.08 3.00
N VAL A 140 3.55 1.11 4.10
CA VAL A 140 2.22 0.51 4.12
C VAL A 140 1.25 1.41 3.36
N ARG A 141 0.39 0.79 2.55
CA ARG A 141 -0.65 1.48 1.79
C ARG A 141 -1.70 2.16 2.72
N PRO A 142 -2.08 3.42 2.47
CA PRO A 142 -3.13 4.12 3.21
C PRO A 142 -4.52 3.60 2.89
N TYR A 143 -5.46 3.85 3.80
CA TYR A 143 -6.89 3.82 3.47
C TYR A 143 -7.19 4.79 2.32
N HIS A 144 -8.09 4.43 1.40
CA HIS A 144 -8.40 5.27 0.22
C HIS A 144 -8.83 6.69 0.61
N LYS A 145 -9.60 6.84 1.69
CA LYS A 145 -10.04 8.15 2.19
C LYS A 145 -8.88 9.09 2.56
N TYR A 146 -7.70 8.54 2.82
CA TYR A 146 -6.48 9.28 3.16
C TYR A 146 -5.45 9.31 2.04
N LEU A 147 -5.62 8.55 0.95
CA LEU A 147 -4.61 8.45 -0.11
C LEU A 147 -4.18 9.82 -0.69
N PRO A 148 -5.08 10.76 -1.05
CA PRO A 148 -4.62 12.07 -1.52
C PRO A 148 -3.90 12.89 -0.45
N TRP A 149 -4.30 12.77 0.81
CA TRP A 149 -3.64 13.44 1.93
C TRP A 149 -2.24 12.87 2.16
N GLU A 150 -2.12 11.54 2.14
CA GLU A 150 -0.87 10.79 2.29
C GLU A 150 0.15 11.27 1.27
N LEU A 151 -0.22 11.26 -0.02
CA LEU A 151 0.69 11.62 -1.10
C LEU A 151 1.12 13.10 -1.02
N ARG A 152 0.22 14.00 -0.65
CA ARG A 152 0.53 15.44 -0.56
C ARG A 152 1.37 15.79 0.64
N ARG A 153 1.12 15.16 1.79
CA ARG A 153 1.79 15.50 3.05
C ARG A 153 3.07 14.71 3.28
N HIS A 154 3.09 13.48 2.78
CA HIS A 154 4.17 12.51 2.89
C HIS A 154 4.45 11.94 1.50
N PRO A 155 5.02 12.74 0.58
CA PRO A 155 5.25 12.32 -0.80
C PRO A 155 6.12 11.07 -0.86
N LEU A 156 5.82 10.21 -1.82
CA LEU A 156 6.64 9.06 -2.16
C LEU A 156 7.92 9.54 -2.85
N LEU A 157 8.99 8.76 -2.78
CA LEU A 157 10.29 9.16 -3.32
C LEU A 157 10.24 9.29 -4.85
N HIS A 158 9.57 8.35 -5.53
CA HIS A 158 9.55 8.28 -6.99
C HIS A 158 8.24 8.74 -7.62
N TRP A 159 7.29 9.21 -6.80
CA TRP A 159 5.99 9.66 -7.28
C TRP A 159 5.63 11.05 -6.76
N ARG A 160 5.46 12.00 -7.69
CA ARG A 160 4.84 13.27 -7.37
C ARG A 160 3.35 13.05 -7.08
N ALA A 161 2.86 13.65 -6.00
CA ALA A 161 1.50 13.42 -5.51
C ALA A 161 0.41 13.64 -6.57
N GLU A 162 0.38 14.83 -7.18
CA GLU A 162 -0.66 15.17 -8.16
C GLU A 162 -0.55 14.36 -9.46
N GLU A 163 0.66 13.95 -9.81
CA GLU A 163 0.89 13.13 -11.00
C GLU A 163 0.36 11.71 -10.79
N LEU A 164 0.66 11.10 -9.64
CA LEU A 164 0.12 9.79 -9.31
C LEU A 164 -1.41 9.84 -9.19
N LEU A 165 -1.97 10.87 -8.55
CA LEU A 165 -3.42 11.03 -8.45
C LEU A 165 -4.09 11.20 -9.83
N ALA A 166 -3.45 11.92 -10.76
CA ALA A 166 -3.93 12.04 -12.13
C ALA A 166 -3.88 10.69 -12.88
N LEU A 167 -2.78 9.95 -12.77
CA LEU A 167 -2.64 8.62 -13.37
C LEU A 167 -3.66 7.62 -12.83
N LEU A 168 -3.91 7.62 -11.52
CA LEU A 168 -4.93 6.79 -10.89
C LEU A 168 -6.34 7.14 -11.38
N THR A 169 -6.65 8.43 -11.50
CA THR A 169 -7.95 8.89 -12.02
C THR A 169 -8.14 8.46 -13.47
N ALA A 170 -7.14 8.69 -14.33
CA ALA A 170 -7.19 8.29 -15.73
C ALA A 170 -7.28 6.77 -15.89
N THR A 171 -6.59 6.01 -15.03
CA THR A 171 -6.70 4.53 -14.98
C THR A 171 -8.12 4.10 -14.61
N LEU A 172 -8.77 4.74 -13.63
CA LEU A 172 -10.18 4.47 -13.28
C LEU A 172 -11.14 4.76 -14.45
N ASP A 173 -10.82 5.73 -15.30
CA ASP A 173 -11.55 6.03 -16.53
C ASP A 173 -11.23 5.05 -17.68
N GLY A 174 -10.30 4.12 -17.46
CA GLY A 174 -9.83 3.12 -18.42
C GLY A 174 -8.92 3.70 -19.49
N ASP A 175 -8.20 4.77 -19.21
CA ASP A 175 -7.23 5.37 -20.15
C ASP A 175 -6.03 4.43 -20.39
N PRO A 176 -5.84 3.92 -21.62
CA PRO A 176 -4.72 3.05 -21.97
C PRO A 176 -3.36 3.73 -21.77
N SER A 177 -3.25 5.03 -22.06
CA SER A 177 -2.00 5.77 -21.93
C SER A 177 -1.58 5.88 -20.47
N ALA A 178 -2.53 6.12 -19.56
CA ALA A 178 -2.24 6.16 -18.12
C ALA A 178 -1.72 4.81 -17.59
N ILE A 179 -2.29 3.70 -18.06
CA ILE A 179 -1.84 2.35 -17.68
C ILE A 179 -0.39 2.11 -18.15
N ARG A 180 -0.07 2.44 -19.41
CA ARG A 180 1.28 2.27 -19.98
C ARG A 180 2.32 3.17 -19.29
N THR A 181 1.99 4.45 -19.08
CA THR A 181 2.87 5.37 -18.33
C THR A 181 3.12 4.88 -16.90
N THR A 182 2.12 4.29 -16.26
CA THR A 182 2.30 3.68 -14.93
C THR A 182 3.18 2.43 -15.01
N PHE A 183 2.99 1.58 -16.02
CA PHE A 183 3.83 0.41 -16.30
C PHE A 183 5.31 0.76 -16.44
N GLU A 184 5.66 1.72 -17.29
CA GLU A 184 7.06 2.13 -17.51
C GLU A 184 7.77 2.53 -16.20
N ARG A 185 7.04 3.21 -15.30
CA ARG A 185 7.58 3.60 -13.99
C ARG A 185 7.74 2.42 -13.06
N ILE A 186 6.74 1.55 -12.96
CA ILE A 186 6.84 0.35 -12.13
C ILE A 186 7.96 -0.56 -12.61
N GLU A 187 8.11 -0.74 -13.93
CA GLU A 187 9.21 -1.51 -14.51
C GLU A 187 10.57 -0.94 -14.08
N THR A 188 10.74 0.38 -14.13
CA THR A 188 11.96 1.06 -13.65
C THR A 188 12.20 0.82 -12.15
N LEU A 189 11.14 0.90 -11.34
CA LEU A 189 11.23 0.67 -9.89
C LEU A 189 11.51 -0.79 -9.53
N CYS A 190 11.01 -1.75 -10.30
CA CYS A 190 11.33 -3.15 -10.14
C CYS A 190 12.81 -3.42 -10.43
N VAL A 191 13.37 -2.81 -11.49
CA VAL A 191 14.81 -2.88 -11.78
C VAL A 191 15.63 -2.25 -10.64
N ALA A 192 15.20 -1.11 -10.11
CA ALA A 192 15.86 -0.47 -8.97
C ALA A 192 15.80 -1.33 -7.70
N PHE A 193 14.66 -1.99 -7.43
CA PHE A 193 14.50 -2.90 -6.29
C PHE A 193 15.43 -4.12 -6.39
N ASP A 194 15.57 -4.68 -7.59
CA ASP A 194 16.49 -5.79 -7.84
C ASP A 194 17.96 -5.36 -7.88
N SER A 195 18.25 -4.06 -8.00
CA SER A 195 19.62 -3.54 -8.04
C SER A 195 20.33 -3.76 -6.71
N GLY A 196 21.41 -4.55 -6.73
CA GLY A 196 22.19 -4.90 -5.53
C GLY A 196 21.82 -6.24 -4.91
N ARG A 197 20.83 -6.96 -5.47
CA ARG A 197 20.56 -8.36 -5.12
C ARG A 197 21.47 -9.30 -5.93
N ALA A 198 21.82 -10.45 -5.34
CA ALA A 198 22.56 -11.49 -6.04
C ALA A 198 21.70 -12.15 -7.14
N GLU A 199 20.42 -12.35 -6.86
CA GLU A 199 19.43 -12.87 -7.79
C GLU A 199 18.21 -11.94 -7.82
N PRO A 200 17.78 -11.47 -9.01
CA PRO A 200 16.62 -10.61 -9.14
C PRO A 200 15.32 -11.40 -8.89
N VAL A 201 14.34 -10.79 -8.22
CA VAL A 201 13.07 -11.45 -7.90
C VAL A 201 11.86 -10.83 -8.58
N LEU A 202 11.94 -9.55 -8.97
CA LEU A 202 10.82 -8.87 -9.65
C LEU A 202 10.97 -8.93 -11.17
N LYS A 203 12.20 -8.79 -11.68
CA LYS A 203 12.47 -8.88 -13.11
C LYS A 203 11.97 -10.19 -13.75
N PRO A 204 12.18 -11.38 -13.16
CA PRO A 204 11.65 -12.62 -13.73
C PRO A 204 10.12 -12.65 -13.85
N ILE A 205 9.39 -11.96 -12.96
CA ILE A 205 7.93 -11.85 -13.05
C ILE A 205 7.56 -11.05 -14.30
N ILE A 206 8.17 -9.87 -14.49
CA ILE A 206 7.90 -9.01 -15.66
C ILE A 206 8.30 -9.71 -16.96
N ASP A 207 9.51 -10.28 -17.02
CA ASP A 207 10.01 -10.97 -18.22
C ASP A 207 9.19 -12.23 -18.55
N GLY A 208 8.58 -12.86 -17.54
CA GLY A 208 7.72 -14.04 -17.71
C GLY A 208 6.48 -13.81 -18.58
N TRP A 209 6.05 -12.55 -18.76
CA TRP A 209 4.97 -12.18 -19.67
C TRP A 209 5.35 -12.25 -21.16
N GLY A 210 6.64 -12.30 -21.49
CA GLY A 210 7.12 -12.49 -22.86
C GLY A 210 6.55 -11.48 -23.86
N GLU A 211 5.97 -11.97 -24.96
CA GLU A 211 5.43 -11.13 -26.04
C GLU A 211 4.20 -10.32 -25.61
N GLU A 212 3.45 -10.78 -24.61
CA GLU A 212 2.26 -10.06 -24.11
C GLU A 212 2.61 -8.70 -23.52
N LEU A 213 3.84 -8.53 -23.04
CA LEU A 213 4.38 -7.30 -22.49
C LEU A 213 4.39 -6.15 -23.52
N GLN A 214 4.34 -6.46 -24.81
CA GLN A 214 4.29 -5.44 -25.86
C GLN A 214 3.03 -4.57 -25.78
N LEU A 215 1.90 -5.07 -25.24
CA LEU A 215 0.71 -4.24 -25.04
C LEU A 215 0.91 -3.19 -23.93
N LEU A 216 1.71 -3.52 -22.92
CA LEU A 216 2.04 -2.64 -21.80
C LEU A 216 3.10 -1.59 -22.17
N ARG A 217 3.95 -1.88 -23.17
CA ARG A 217 5.02 -0.98 -23.64
C ARG A 217 4.64 -0.12 -24.86
N ASN A 218 3.62 -0.50 -25.65
CA ASN A 218 3.21 0.20 -26.87
C ASN A 218 1.72 0.54 -26.87
#